data_AF-A0A924DHM8-F1
#
_entry.id   AF-A0A924DHM8-F1
#
_cell.length_a   1.000
_cell.length_b   1.000
_cell.length_c   1.000
_cell.angle_alpha   90.00
_cell.angle_beta   90.00
_cell.angle_gamma   90.00
#
_symmetry.space_group_name_H-M   'P 1'
#
loop_
_entity.id
_entity.type
_entity.pdbx_description
1 polymer ?
#
loop_
_entity_poly.entity_id
_entity_poly.type
_entity_poly.pdbx_seq_one_letter_code
_entity_poly.pdbx_strand_id
1 'polypeptide(L)'
;MTGHNIEKLVEDTINSLEAATRAEPKPFLLTRVTASINNQLDAGNAWTRMGAFISRPGIAAAGLMMILLLNTTIFLISTGNSDEAVVTTLNLTARDEFATTTIYDIENTEP
;
A
#
# COMPACT_ATOMS: atom_id res chain seq x y z
N MET A 1 46.90 -51.28 -3.63
CA MET A 1 47.32 -50.14 -4.47
C MET A 1 46.51 -48.86 -4.19
N THR A 2 45.97 -48.68 -2.98
CA THR A 2 44.95 -47.66 -2.69
C THR A 2 45.49 -46.40 -2.00
N GLY A 3 46.68 -46.46 -1.39
CA GLY A 3 47.28 -45.32 -0.67
C GLY A 3 47.71 -44.15 -1.56
N HIS A 4 48.25 -44.45 -2.75
CA HIS A 4 48.76 -43.45 -3.71
C HIS A 4 47.67 -42.50 -4.24
N ASN A 5 46.39 -42.88 -4.20
CA ASN A 5 45.30 -42.02 -4.65
C ASN A 5 44.97 -40.94 -3.62
N ILE A 6 45.03 -41.27 -2.33
CA ILE A 6 44.69 -40.32 -1.26
C ILE A 6 45.73 -39.21 -1.19
N GLU A 7 47.01 -39.54 -1.30
CA GLU A 7 48.10 -38.54 -1.34
C GLU A 7 47.93 -37.57 -2.50
N LYS A 8 47.53 -38.06 -3.67
CA LYS A 8 47.27 -37.24 -4.85
C LYS A 8 46.05 -36.33 -4.67
N LEU A 9 44.97 -36.84 -4.07
CA LEU A 9 43.77 -36.06 -3.73
C LEU A 9 44.07 -34.97 -2.70
N VAL A 10 44.92 -35.27 -1.70
CA VAL A 10 45.36 -34.29 -0.70
C VAL A 10 46.20 -33.20 -1.37
N GLU A 11 47.15 -33.58 -2.22
CA GLU A 11 47.99 -32.64 -2.99
C GLU A 11 47.15 -31.76 -3.92
N ASP A 12 46.19 -32.33 -4.65
CA ASP A 12 45.27 -31.60 -5.53
C ASP A 12 44.39 -30.60 -4.73
N THR A 13 43.98 -30.99 -3.52
CA THR A 13 43.17 -30.12 -2.64
C THR A 13 43.99 -28.93 -2.14
N ILE A 14 45.24 -29.16 -1.70
CA ILE A 14 46.15 -28.11 -1.24
C ILE A 14 46.47 -27.14 -2.38
N ASN A 15 46.78 -27.67 -3.58
CA ASN A 15 47.04 -26.85 -4.76
C ASN A 15 45.80 -26.03 -5.20
N SER A 16 44.58 -26.54 -4.98
CA SER A 16 43.34 -25.78 -5.27
C SER A 16 43.12 -24.58 -4.34
N LEU A 17 43.65 -24.64 -3.11
CA LEU A 17 43.58 -23.54 -2.15
C LEU A 17 44.65 -22.46 -2.38
N GLU A 18 45.81 -22.80 -2.93
CA GLU A 18 46.86 -21.80 -3.20
C GLU A 18 46.44 -20.75 -4.23
N ALA A 19 45.53 -21.10 -5.14
CA ALA A 19 44.93 -20.16 -6.10
C ALA A 19 43.83 -19.26 -5.48
N ALA A 20 43.48 -19.44 -4.21
CA ALA A 20 42.43 -18.68 -3.55
C ALA A 20 42.91 -17.27 -3.18
N THR A 21 42.82 -16.34 -4.15
CA THR A 21 43.03 -14.92 -3.89
C THR A 21 41.80 -14.32 -3.19
N ARG A 22 42.00 -13.27 -2.39
CA ARG A 22 40.91 -12.52 -1.77
C ARG A 22 39.98 -12.00 -2.87
N ALA A 23 38.73 -12.46 -2.88
CA ALA A 23 37.75 -12.00 -3.86
C ALA A 23 37.55 -10.49 -3.72
N GLU A 24 37.92 -9.73 -4.75
CA GLU A 24 37.62 -8.30 -4.80
C GLU A 24 36.12 -8.11 -5.03
N PRO A 25 35.51 -7.08 -4.41
CA PRO A 25 34.10 -6.78 -4.64
C PRO A 25 33.88 -6.54 -6.13
N LYS A 26 32.85 -7.19 -6.68
CA LYS A 26 32.44 -7.02 -8.08
C LYS A 26 32.28 -5.52 -8.38
N PRO A 27 32.82 -5.01 -9.50
CA PRO A 27 32.66 -3.60 -9.84
C PRO A 27 31.17 -3.23 -9.91
N PHE A 28 30.84 -2.01 -9.49
CA PHE A 28 29.48 -1.42 -9.47
C PHE A 28 28.48 -1.95 -8.44
N LEU A 29 28.91 -2.69 -7.40
CA LEU A 29 28.00 -3.06 -6.30
C LEU A 29 27.36 -1.84 -5.62
N LEU A 30 28.17 -0.82 -5.31
CA LEU A 30 27.69 0.43 -4.73
C LEU A 30 26.65 1.11 -5.64
N THR A 31 26.93 1.22 -6.95
CA THR A 31 26.02 1.82 -7.92
C THR A 31 24.67 1.11 -7.97
N ARG A 32 24.66 -0.23 -7.95
CA ARG A 32 23.41 -1.01 -7.95
C ARG A 32 22.60 -0.81 -6.68
N VAL A 33 23.29 -0.77 -5.53
CA VAL A 33 22.64 -0.50 -4.24
C VAL A 33 22.04 0.90 -4.22
N THR A 34 22.81 1.93 -4.57
CA THR A 34 22.32 3.31 -4.59
C THR A 34 21.19 3.51 -5.60
N ALA A 35 21.25 2.90 -6.78
CA ALA A 35 20.16 2.96 -7.76
C ALA A 35 18.89 2.30 -7.22
N SER A 36 19.01 1.16 -6.51
CA SER A 36 17.86 0.50 -5.90
C SER A 36 17.19 1.32 -4.80
N ILE A 37 17.98 2.08 -4.02
CA ILE A 37 17.47 2.95 -2.95
C ILE A 37 16.80 4.19 -3.56
N ASN A 38 17.44 4.84 -4.53
CA ASN A 38 16.88 6.04 -5.16
C ASN A 38 15.57 5.75 -5.91
N ASN A 39 15.47 4.61 -6.61
CA ASN A 39 14.23 4.21 -7.27
C ASN A 39 13.05 4.02 -6.29
N GLN A 40 13.31 3.59 -5.06
CA GLN A 40 12.28 3.46 -4.02
C GLN A 40 11.84 4.83 -3.48
N LEU A 41 12.77 5.78 -3.37
CA LEU A 41 12.47 7.16 -2.99
C LEU A 41 11.66 7.89 -4.06
N ASP A 42 11.93 7.63 -5.34
CA ASP A 42 11.22 8.25 -6.47
C ASP A 42 9.78 7.73 -6.65
N ALA A 43 9.52 6.44 -6.41
CA ALA A 43 8.17 5.88 -6.47
C ALA A 43 7.23 6.50 -5.41
N GLY A 44 7.78 6.98 -4.28
CA GLY A 44 7.05 7.73 -3.27
C GLY A 44 6.89 9.22 -3.59
N ASN A 45 7.77 9.80 -4.41
CA ASN A 45 7.94 11.26 -4.52
C ASN A 45 6.68 12.00 -5.01
N ALA A 46 5.94 11.45 -5.98
CA ALA A 46 4.71 12.08 -6.48
C ALA A 46 3.58 12.08 -5.42
N TRP A 47 3.36 10.95 -4.76
CA TRP A 47 2.37 10.81 -3.67
C TRP A 47 2.76 11.63 -2.44
N THR A 48 4.04 11.62 -2.08
CA THR A 48 4.60 12.45 -1.00
C THR A 48 4.41 13.94 -1.31
N ARG A 49 4.64 14.36 -2.56
CA ARG A 49 4.43 15.75 -2.97
C ARG A 49 2.96 16.15 -2.95
N MET A 50 2.05 15.25 -3.33
CA MET A 50 0.61 15.46 -3.26
C MET A 50 0.11 15.53 -1.81
N GLY A 51 0.61 14.66 -0.93
CA GLY A 51 0.34 14.70 0.51
C GLY A 51 0.86 15.97 1.16
N ALA A 52 2.08 16.40 0.82
CA ALA A 52 2.66 17.66 1.31
C ALA A 52 1.91 18.90 0.81
N PHE A 53 1.24 18.81 -0.34
CA PHE A 53 0.38 19.87 -0.85
C PHE A 53 -0.90 19.93 0.00
N ILE A 54 -1.62 18.82 0.14
CA ILE A 54 -2.90 18.74 0.86
C ILE A 54 -2.75 19.06 2.35
N SER A 55 -1.59 18.79 2.94
CA SER A 55 -1.32 19.08 4.36
C SER A 55 -1.17 20.58 4.69
N ARG A 56 -1.17 21.48 3.70
CA ARG A 56 -1.13 22.91 3.97
C ARG A 56 -2.47 23.40 4.52
N PRO A 57 -2.47 24.23 5.59
CA PRO A 57 -3.70 24.71 6.23
C PRO A 57 -4.60 25.51 5.26
N GLY A 58 -4.00 26.21 4.28
CA GLY A 58 -4.75 26.92 3.25
C GLY A 58 -5.59 26.00 2.34
N ILE A 59 -5.15 24.75 2.11
CA ILE A 59 -5.89 23.79 1.28
C ILE A 59 -7.04 23.16 2.05
N ALA A 60 -6.87 22.92 3.35
CA ALA A 60 -7.98 22.54 4.22
C ALA A 60 -9.07 23.63 4.24
N ALA A 61 -8.68 24.90 4.40
CA ALA A 61 -9.62 26.03 4.36
C ALA A 61 -10.31 26.17 2.99
N ALA A 62 -9.56 26.03 1.88
CA ALA A 62 -10.13 26.06 0.54
C ALA A 62 -11.10 24.89 0.29
N GLY A 63 -10.78 23.69 0.78
CA GLY A 63 -11.67 22.53 0.71
C GLY A 63 -12.97 22.74 1.50
N LEU A 64 -12.89 23.30 2.71
CA LEU A 64 -14.07 23.67 3.49
C LEU A 64 -14.92 24.73 2.78
N MET A 65 -14.30 25.76 2.22
CA MET A 65 -14.99 26.78 1.43
C MET A 65 -15.65 26.19 0.17
N MET A 66 -14.98 25.27 -0.52
CA MET A 66 -15.53 24.55 -1.68
C MET A 66 -16.80 23.77 -1.30
N ILE A 67 -16.77 23.04 -0.18
CA ILE A 67 -17.93 22.28 0.32
C ILE A 67 -19.09 23.22 0.65
N LEU A 68 -18.81 24.34 1.34
CA LEU A 68 -19.82 25.34 1.65
C LEU A 68 -20.42 25.95 0.37
N LEU A 69 -19.58 26.34 -0.58
CA LEU A 69 -20.04 26.88 -1.86
C LEU A 69 -20.94 25.89 -2.59
N LEU A 70 -20.54 24.63 -2.75
CA LEU A 70 -21.37 23.62 -3.40
C LEU A 70 -22.74 23.49 -2.74
N ASN A 71 -22.79 23.38 -1.41
CA ASN A 71 -24.05 23.27 -0.69
C ASN A 71 -24.91 24.54 -0.83
N THR A 72 -24.32 25.74 -0.74
CA THR A 72 -25.05 27.00 -0.91
C THR A 72 -25.57 27.18 -2.35
N THR A 73 -24.78 26.79 -3.35
CA THR A 73 -25.19 26.87 -4.75
C THR A 73 -26.35 25.92 -5.02
N ILE A 74 -26.28 24.69 -4.51
CA ILE A 74 -27.38 23.71 -4.60
C ILE A 74 -28.63 24.25 -3.92
N PHE A 75 -28.50 24.83 -2.72
CA PHE A 75 -29.62 25.41 -1.99
C PHE A 75 -30.28 26.58 -2.76
N LEU A 76 -29.49 27.46 -3.36
CA LEU A 76 -30.01 28.59 -4.14
C LEU A 76 -30.73 28.14 -5.41
N ILE A 77 -30.19 27.13 -6.11
CA ILE A 77 -30.84 26.55 -7.30
C ILE A 77 -32.10 25.79 -6.92
N SER A 78 -32.07 25.02 -5.82
CA SER A 78 -33.22 24.27 -5.30
C SER A 78 -34.33 25.14 -4.73
N THR A 79 -34.02 26.34 -4.23
CA THR A 79 -35.04 27.28 -3.72
C THR A 79 -35.77 27.99 -4.87
N GLY A 80 -35.12 28.15 -6.03
CA GLY A 80 -35.75 28.70 -7.25
C GLY A 80 -36.63 27.68 -7.99
N ASN A 81 -36.32 26.39 -7.84
CA ASN A 81 -37.07 25.27 -8.40
C ASN A 81 -37.62 24.44 -7.25
N SER A 82 -38.78 24.82 -6.70
CA SER A 82 -39.51 24.05 -5.68
C SER A 82 -40.11 22.74 -6.23
N ASP A 83 -39.33 21.98 -7.00
CA ASP A 83 -39.58 20.57 -7.24
C ASP A 83 -38.57 19.80 -6.38
N GLU A 84 -39.11 19.04 -5.45
CA GLU A 84 -38.43 18.35 -4.35
C GLU A 84 -37.02 17.84 -4.72
N ALA A 85 -36.01 18.36 -4.03
CA ALA A 85 -34.72 17.69 -3.94
C ALA A 85 -34.92 16.38 -3.17
N VAL A 86 -35.26 15.31 -3.88
CA VAL A 86 -35.16 13.93 -3.43
C VAL A 86 -33.71 13.70 -3.01
N VAL A 87 -33.45 13.90 -1.73
CA VAL A 87 -32.27 13.37 -1.05
C VAL A 87 -32.29 11.88 -1.34
N THR A 88 -31.32 11.44 -2.13
CA THR A 88 -31.13 10.03 -2.44
C THR A 88 -30.65 9.32 -1.17
N THR A 89 -31.61 9.06 -0.28
CA THR A 89 -31.50 8.18 0.90
C THR A 89 -31.54 6.72 0.42
N LEU A 90 -30.76 6.36 -0.59
CA LEU A 90 -30.78 5.01 -1.17
C LEU A 90 -29.58 4.14 -0.75
N ASN A 91 -28.80 4.53 0.28
CA ASN A 91 -27.67 3.68 0.70
C ASN A 91 -27.32 3.66 2.20
N LEU A 92 -28.17 4.20 3.08
CA LEU A 92 -28.02 4.00 4.53
C LEU A 92 -28.98 2.93 5.08
N THR A 93 -30.16 2.75 4.49
CA THR A 93 -31.15 1.76 4.95
C THR A 93 -30.77 0.31 4.59
N ALA A 94 -30.06 0.08 3.48
CA ALA A 94 -29.70 -1.27 3.01
C ALA A 94 -28.57 -1.94 3.82
N ARG A 95 -27.92 -1.23 4.76
CA ARG A 95 -26.88 -1.80 5.63
C ARG A 95 -27.36 -2.13 7.05
N ASP A 96 -28.54 -1.65 7.43
CA ASP A 96 -29.08 -1.85 8.79
C ASP A 96 -29.98 -3.10 8.90
N GLU A 97 -30.37 -3.68 7.76
CA GLU A 97 -31.22 -4.89 7.71
C GLU A 97 -30.46 -6.22 7.91
N PHE A 98 -29.14 -6.20 8.07
CA PHE A 98 -28.32 -7.39 8.36
C PHE A 98 -27.82 -7.48 9.80
N ALA A 99 -28.27 -6.58 10.69
CA ALA A 99 -27.86 -6.55 12.10
C ALA A 99 -28.85 -7.26 13.05
N THR A 100 -29.57 -8.28 12.57
CA THR A 100 -30.32 -9.21 13.42
C THR A 100 -30.13 -10.63 12.91
N THR A 101 -29.03 -11.25 13.33
CA THR A 101 -28.86 -12.69 13.29
C THR A 101 -29.70 -13.30 14.42
N THR A 102 -30.99 -13.53 14.19
CA THR A 102 -31.78 -14.48 14.99
C THR A 102 -31.29 -15.90 14.67
N ILE A 103 -30.17 -16.29 15.27
CA ILE A 103 -29.56 -17.63 15.18
C ILE A 103 -30.04 -18.55 16.33
N TYR A 104 -30.99 -18.11 17.15
CA TYR A 104 -31.44 -18.86 18.33
C TYR A 104 -32.93 -19.20 18.38
N ASP A 105 -33.65 -19.18 17.26
CA ASP A 105 -35.07 -19.57 17.21
C ASP A 105 -35.30 -20.76 16.28
N ILE A 106 -34.57 -21.86 16.53
CA ILE A 106 -34.82 -23.17 15.88
C ILE A 106 -34.91 -24.35 16.85
N GLU A 107 -34.91 -24.12 18.16
CA GLU A 107 -35.14 -25.20 19.12
C GLU A 107 -36.29 -24.86 20.06
N ASN A 108 -37.39 -25.59 19.82
CA ASN A 108 -38.33 -26.04 20.84
C ASN A 108 -39.43 -25.05 21.25
N THR A 109 -40.64 -25.28 20.73
CA THR A 109 -41.82 -25.52 21.59
C THR A 109 -42.98 -26.06 20.75
N GLU A 110 -43.00 -27.39 20.59
CA GLU A 110 -44.27 -28.12 20.54
C GLU A 110 -44.90 -28.05 21.95
N PRO A 111 -46.22 -27.88 22.01
CA PRO A 111 -47.05 -29.04 22.37
C PRO A 111 -48.13 -29.37 21.33
#